data_AF-A0A1I2UVG6-F1
#
_entry.id   AF-A0A1I2UVG6-F1
#
_cell.length_a   1.000
_cell.length_b   1.000
_cell.length_c   1.000
_cell.angle_alpha   90.00
_cell.angle_beta   90.00
_cell.angle_gamma   90.00
#
_symmetry.space_group_name_H-M   'P 1'
#
loop_
_entity.id
_entity.type
_entity.pdbx_description
1 polymer ?
#
loop_
_entity_poly.entity_id
_entity_poly.type
_entity_poly.pdbx_seq_one_letter_code
_entity_poly.pdbx_strand_id
1 'polypeptide(L)'
;MTARTTALGAGAAVTTFLLAGAATIELLGGGEAPAVGIIGVFVAVIAGLLAGGIVSVYADRLSRTASSVLVAYATFGVAFVAIAGMSYVNVPYVDDVFTFPVRIGVSIVVAVVVALLASRRKSGEGTGTA
;
A
#
# COMPACT_ATOMS: atom_id res chain seq x y z
N MET A 1 -16.34 -7.96 -11.76
CA MET A 1 -15.17 -7.41 -11.04
C MET A 1 -14.80 -6.08 -11.70
N THR A 2 -14.75 -4.98 -10.94
CA THR A 2 -14.48 -3.65 -11.51
C THR A 2 -12.98 -3.32 -11.46
N ALA A 3 -12.52 -2.40 -12.32
CA ALA A 3 -11.13 -1.91 -12.28
C ALA A 3 -10.74 -1.34 -10.90
N ARG A 4 -11.71 -0.74 -10.19
CA ARG A 4 -11.54 -0.23 -8.83
C ARG A 4 -11.25 -1.35 -7.81
N THR A 5 -12.04 -2.42 -7.83
CA THR A 5 -11.81 -3.60 -6.97
C THR A 5 -10.43 -4.20 -7.20
N THR A 6 -10.03 -4.33 -8.47
CA THR A 6 -8.72 -4.88 -8.83
C THR A 6 -7.58 -3.99 -8.36
N ALA A 7 -7.69 -2.67 -8.55
CA ALA A 7 -6.69 -1.70 -8.08
C ALA A 7 -6.55 -1.71 -6.56
N LEU A 8 -7.67 -1.77 -5.82
CA LEU A 8 -7.66 -1.88 -4.36
C LEU A 8 -7.05 -3.20 -3.89
N GLY A 9 -7.37 -4.31 -4.56
CA GLY A 9 -6.78 -5.62 -4.29
C GLY A 9 -5.27 -5.62 -4.48
N ALA A 10 -4.80 -5.09 -5.60
CA ALA A 10 -3.36 -4.98 -5.89
C ALA A 10 -2.64 -4.08 -4.87
N GLY A 11 -3.18 -2.90 -4.57
CA GLY A 11 -2.55 -2.00 -3.60
C GLY A 11 -2.57 -2.56 -2.17
N ALA A 12 -3.63 -3.26 -1.78
CA ALA A 12 -3.67 -3.96 -0.49
C ALA A 12 -2.63 -5.08 -0.45
N ALA A 13 -2.50 -5.88 -1.51
CA ALA A 13 -1.48 -6.92 -1.61
C ALA A 13 -0.07 -6.34 -1.46
N VAL A 14 0.25 -5.26 -2.18
CA VAL A 14 1.53 -4.56 -2.10
C VAL A 14 1.79 -4.08 -0.68
N THR A 15 0.81 -3.41 -0.06
CA THR A 15 1.00 -2.86 1.28
C THR A 15 1.19 -3.95 2.33
N THR A 16 0.39 -5.02 2.28
CA THR A 16 0.52 -6.15 3.19
C THR A 16 1.83 -6.90 2.96
N PHE A 17 2.26 -7.07 1.71
CA PHE A 17 3.56 -7.64 1.38
C PHE A 17 4.69 -6.85 2.07
N LEU A 18 4.71 -5.52 1.91
CA LEU A 18 5.75 -4.68 2.50
C LEU A 18 5.77 -4.78 4.02
N LEU A 19 4.60 -4.66 4.66
CA LEU A 19 4.50 -4.69 6.11
C LEU A 19 4.85 -6.06 6.69
N ALA A 20 4.30 -7.13 6.11
CA ALA A 20 4.58 -8.49 6.58
C ALA A 20 6.05 -8.87 6.34
N GLY A 21 6.62 -8.49 5.20
CA GLY A 21 8.03 -8.74 4.88
C GLY A 21 8.96 -8.00 5.83
N ALA A 22 8.77 -6.69 5.98
CA ALA A 22 9.56 -5.87 6.90
C ALA A 22 9.46 -6.37 8.35
N ALA A 23 8.24 -6.62 8.84
CA ALA A 23 8.03 -7.13 10.19
C ALA A 23 8.68 -8.50 10.39
N THR A 24 8.56 -9.42 9.42
CA THR A 24 9.18 -10.75 9.53
C THR A 24 10.70 -10.66 9.57
N ILE A 25 11.31 -9.82 8.73
CA ILE A 25 12.77 -9.62 8.71
C ILE A 25 13.24 -9.02 10.03
N GLU A 26 12.53 -8.01 10.53
CA GLU A 26 12.85 -7.35 11.80
C GLU A 26 12.77 -8.34 12.98
N LEU A 27 11.68 -9.11 13.07
CA LEU A 27 11.45 -10.09 14.13
C LEU A 27 12.45 -11.25 14.12
N LEU A 28 13.00 -11.58 12.96
CA LEU A 28 13.97 -12.67 12.79
C LEU A 28 15.44 -12.20 12.90
N GLY A 29 15.70 -10.97 13.34
CA GLY A 29 17.05 -10.46 13.58
C GLY A 29 17.58 -9.53 12.49
N GLY A 30 16.73 -8.71 11.88
CA GLY A 30 17.16 -7.56 11.07
C GLY A 30 17.96 -7.89 9.80
N GLY A 31 17.91 -9.13 9.31
CA GLY A 31 18.62 -9.53 8.09
C GLY A 31 20.08 -9.96 8.30
N GLU A 32 20.48 -10.30 9.53
CA GLU A 32 21.82 -10.81 9.86
C GLU A 32 22.22 -12.06 9.06
N ALA A 33 21.24 -12.83 8.57
CA ALA A 33 21.46 -13.97 7.69
C ALA A 33 20.65 -13.85 6.38
N PRO A 34 21.21 -14.19 5.21
CA PRO A 34 20.48 -14.18 3.93
C PRO A 34 19.17 -14.99 3.96
N ALA A 35 19.13 -16.07 4.74
CA ALA A 35 17.94 -16.90 4.93
C ALA A 35 16.75 -16.13 5.53
N VAL A 36 17.01 -15.16 6.41
CA VAL A 36 15.96 -14.33 7.04
C VAL A 36 15.25 -13.48 5.99
N GLY A 37 15.99 -12.90 5.05
CA GLY A 37 15.42 -12.15 3.93
C GLY A 37 14.51 -13.01 3.06
N ILE A 38 14.94 -14.24 2.75
CA ILE A 38 14.16 -15.19 1.93
C ILE A 38 12.85 -15.57 2.63
N ILE A 39 12.92 -15.90 3.93
CA ILE A 39 11.73 -16.23 4.73
C ILE A 39 10.78 -15.03 4.78
N GLY A 40 11.31 -13.84 5.03
CA GLY A 40 10.53 -12.61 5.05
C GLY A 40 9.78 -12.36 3.74
N VAL A 41 10.45 -12.54 2.60
CA VAL A 41 9.81 -12.42 1.28
C VAL A 41 8.73 -13.49 1.09
N PHE A 42 8.97 -14.74 1.48
CA PHE A 42 7.97 -15.80 1.32
C PHE A 42 6.71 -15.53 2.15
N VAL A 43 6.87 -15.13 3.42
CA VAL A 43 5.77 -14.74 4.29
C VAL A 43 5.02 -13.52 3.72
N ALA A 44 5.77 -12.53 3.22
CA ALA A 44 5.21 -11.36 2.57
C ALA A 44 4.36 -11.70 1.34
N VAL A 45 4.82 -12.61 0.48
CA VAL A 45 4.06 -13.07 -0.70
C VAL A 45 2.75 -13.70 -0.26
N ILE A 46 2.77 -14.62 0.69
CA ILE A 46 1.56 -15.30 1.17
C ILE A 46 0.58 -14.28 1.77
N ALA A 47 1.05 -13.42 2.68
CA ALA A 47 0.21 -12.42 3.32
C ALA A 47 -0.37 -11.42 2.31
N GLY A 48 0.44 -10.96 1.37
CA GLY A 48 0.03 -10.06 0.29
C GLY A 48 -1.03 -10.68 -0.61
N LEU A 49 -0.84 -11.92 -1.06
CA LEU A 49 -1.81 -12.64 -1.89
C LEU A 49 -3.15 -12.85 -1.16
N LEU A 50 -3.11 -13.21 0.13
CA LEU A 50 -4.31 -13.36 0.95
C LEU A 50 -5.06 -12.03 1.09
N ALA A 51 -4.36 -10.95 1.47
CA ALA A 51 -4.97 -9.63 1.60
C ALA A 51 -5.56 -9.13 0.27
N GLY A 52 -4.80 -9.25 -0.82
CA GLY A 52 -5.25 -8.86 -2.15
C GLY A 52 -6.44 -9.67 -2.64
N GLY A 53 -6.44 -10.98 -2.40
CA GLY A 53 -7.55 -11.87 -2.73
C GLY A 53 -8.82 -11.54 -1.96
N ILE A 54 -8.72 -11.36 -0.63
CA ILE A 54 -9.86 -10.96 0.22
C ILE A 54 -10.42 -9.62 -0.25
N VAL A 55 -9.55 -8.62 -0.44
CA VAL A 55 -9.98 -7.30 -0.89
C VAL A 55 -10.65 -7.36 -2.26
N SER A 56 -10.09 -8.14 -3.19
CA SER A 56 -10.65 -8.34 -4.53
C SER A 56 -12.06 -8.91 -4.52
N VAL A 57 -12.40 -9.74 -3.53
CA VAL A 57 -13.73 -10.37 -3.38
C VAL A 57 -14.71 -9.47 -2.60
N TYR A 58 -14.23 -8.77 -1.57
CA TYR A 58 -15.11 -8.09 -0.60
C TYR A 58 -15.16 -6.57 -0.74
N ALA A 59 -14.32 -5.93 -1.57
CA ALA A 59 -14.22 -4.47 -1.59
C ALA A 59 -15.52 -3.74 -1.98
N ASP A 60 -16.39 -4.38 -2.77
CA ASP A 60 -17.70 -3.79 -3.15
C ASP A 60 -18.71 -3.82 -1.99
N ARG A 61 -18.48 -4.63 -0.96
CA ARG A 61 -19.36 -4.78 0.21
C ARG A 61 -18.96 -3.90 1.40
N LEU A 62 -17.88 -3.13 1.26
CA LEU A 62 -17.34 -2.33 2.36
C LEU A 62 -18.20 -1.09 2.63
N SER A 63 -18.34 -0.78 3.92
CA SER A 63 -18.90 0.51 4.35
C SER A 63 -18.06 1.67 3.83
N ARG A 64 -18.65 2.88 3.80
CA ARG A 64 -17.97 4.07 3.26
C ARG A 64 -16.64 4.35 3.98
N THR A 65 -16.61 4.25 5.30
CA THR A 65 -15.41 4.45 6.11
C THR A 65 -14.36 3.39 5.81
N ALA A 66 -14.74 2.10 5.78
CA ALA A 66 -13.82 1.01 5.50
C ALA A 66 -13.23 1.11 4.07
N SER A 67 -14.03 1.55 3.10
CA SER A 67 -13.55 1.78 1.74
C SER A 67 -12.53 2.92 1.67
N SER A 68 -12.69 3.99 2.45
CA SER A 68 -11.71 5.09 2.49
C SER A 68 -10.40 4.66 3.15
N VAL A 69 -10.48 3.93 4.26
CA VAL A 69 -9.31 3.34 4.94
C VAL A 69 -8.57 2.40 3.99
N LEU A 70 -9.29 1.57 3.23
CA LEU A 70 -8.68 0.67 2.27
C LEU A 70 -7.98 1.40 1.12
N VAL A 71 -8.55 2.51 0.63
CA VAL A 71 -7.89 3.38 -0.35
C VAL A 71 -6.60 3.96 0.23
N ALA A 72 -6.63 4.48 1.46
CA ALA A 72 -5.44 5.01 2.12
C ALA A 72 -4.36 3.91 2.25
N TYR A 73 -4.76 2.75 2.75
CA TYR A 73 -3.89 1.58 2.93
C TYR A 73 -3.23 1.17 1.61
N ALA A 74 -4.02 0.94 0.57
CA ALA A 74 -3.54 0.57 -0.75
C ALA A 74 -2.60 1.64 -1.35
N THR A 75 -2.95 2.91 -1.18
CA THR A 75 -2.16 4.04 -1.70
C THR A 75 -0.82 4.16 -1.00
N PHE A 76 -0.78 3.93 0.32
CA PHE A 76 0.45 4.00 1.10
C PHE A 76 1.51 3.04 0.56
N GLY A 77 1.19 1.76 0.38
CA GLY A 77 2.16 0.79 -0.11
C GLY A 77 2.60 1.05 -1.54
N VAL A 78 1.67 1.44 -2.42
CA VAL A 78 1.99 1.78 -3.81
C VAL A 78 2.90 3.01 -3.89
N ALA A 79 2.59 4.07 -3.13
CA ALA A 79 3.43 5.25 -3.05
C ALA A 79 4.82 4.92 -2.50
N PHE A 80 4.88 4.09 -1.45
CA PHE A 80 6.16 3.67 -0.86
C PHE A 80 7.03 2.91 -1.86
N VAL A 81 6.46 1.96 -2.60
CA VAL A 81 7.19 1.22 -3.64
C VAL A 81 7.59 2.12 -4.79
N ALA A 82 6.72 3.04 -5.23
CA ALA A 82 7.05 3.97 -6.30
C ALA A 82 8.25 4.86 -5.91
N ILE A 83 8.26 5.38 -4.68
CA ILE A 83 9.36 6.22 -4.17
C ILE A 83 10.63 5.39 -4.00
N ALA A 84 10.55 4.21 -3.37
CA ALA A 84 11.69 3.32 -3.21
C ALA A 84 12.25 2.83 -4.56
N GLY A 85 11.38 2.68 -5.56
CA GLY A 85 11.74 2.30 -6.93
C GLY A 85 12.60 3.35 -7.64
N MET A 86 12.53 4.62 -7.25
CA MET A 86 13.35 5.69 -7.83
C MET A 86 14.85 5.45 -7.62
N SER A 87 15.24 4.80 -6.52
CA SER A 87 16.63 4.40 -6.26
C SER A 87 17.14 3.36 -7.28
N TYR A 88 16.25 2.56 -7.88
CA TYR A 88 16.63 1.53 -8.85
C TYR A 88 16.76 2.03 -10.28
N VAL A 89 16.12 3.16 -10.62
CA VAL A 89 16.17 3.76 -11.97
C VAL A 89 17.27 4.83 -12.09
N ASN A 90 18.24 4.82 -11.17
CA ASN A 90 19.46 5.61 -11.21
C ASN A 90 19.24 7.14 -11.28
N VAL A 91 18.16 7.62 -10.63
CA VAL A 91 17.90 9.07 -10.54
C VAL A 91 18.93 9.68 -9.57
N PRO A 92 19.72 10.67 -10.01
CA PRO A 92 20.80 11.22 -9.20
C PRO A 92 20.26 11.88 -7.91
N TYR A 93 21.00 11.69 -6.80
CA TYR A 93 20.70 12.24 -5.47
C TYR A 93 19.38 11.79 -4.80
N VAL A 94 18.70 10.78 -5.35
CA VAL A 94 17.41 10.32 -4.77
C VAL A 94 17.56 9.76 -3.37
N ASP A 95 18.64 9.03 -3.08
CA ASP A 95 18.82 8.44 -1.75
C ASP A 95 19.14 9.49 -0.67
N ASP A 96 19.72 10.63 -1.05
CA ASP A 96 19.99 11.75 -0.14
C ASP A 96 18.70 12.53 0.20
N VAL A 97 17.81 12.68 -0.78
CA VAL A 97 16.54 13.41 -0.62
C VAL A 97 15.47 12.54 0.03
N PHE A 98 15.32 11.30 -0.46
CA PHE A 98 14.34 10.33 0.02
C PHE A 98 15.01 9.32 0.95
N THR A 99 15.45 9.79 2.11
CA THR A 99 15.84 8.90 3.21
C THR A 99 14.64 8.06 3.67
N PHE A 100 14.88 6.92 4.32
CA PHE A 100 13.81 6.02 4.74
C PHE A 100 12.67 6.69 5.54
N PRO A 101 12.93 7.57 6.53
CA PRO A 101 11.87 8.31 7.22
C PRO A 101 11.08 9.22 6.29
N VAL A 102 11.74 9.86 5.32
CA VAL A 102 11.09 10.73 4.33
C VAL A 102 10.18 9.91 3.40
N ARG A 103 10.61 8.72 2.96
CA ARG A 103 9.78 7.81 2.16
C ARG A 103 8.47 7.49 2.89
N ILE A 104 8.56 7.12 4.17
CA ILE A 104 7.38 6.84 5.00
C ILE A 104 6.48 8.08 5.10
N GLY A 105 7.05 9.24 5.45
CA GLY A 105 6.29 10.47 5.63
C GLY A 105 5.53 10.88 4.36
N VAL A 106 6.21 10.87 3.21
CA VAL A 106 5.60 11.22 1.93
C VAL A 106 4.50 10.22 1.56
N SER A 107 4.74 8.91 1.72
CA SER A 107 3.72 7.89 1.45
C SER A 107 2.47 8.05 2.32
N ILE A 108 2.62 8.42 3.60
CA ILE A 108 1.49 8.71 4.49
C ILE A 108 0.71 9.93 3.98
N VAL A 109 1.40 11.02 3.63
CA VAL A 109 0.75 12.23 3.13
C VAL A 109 -0.04 11.93 1.84
N VAL A 110 0.56 11.20 0.91
CA VAL A 110 -0.09 10.80 -0.34
C VAL A 110 -1.32 9.92 -0.05
N ALA A 111 -1.20 8.94 0.84
CA ALA A 111 -2.31 8.07 1.23
C ALA A 111 -3.50 8.86 1.80
N VAL A 112 -3.23 9.82 2.70
CA VAL A 112 -4.26 10.66 3.30
C VAL A 112 -4.93 11.54 2.25
N VAL A 113 -4.15 12.22 1.40
CA VAL A 113 -4.68 13.10 0.35
C VAL A 113 -5.59 12.33 -0.61
N VAL A 114 -5.13 11.17 -1.10
CA VAL A 114 -5.92 10.33 -2.01
C VAL A 114 -7.20 9.82 -1.35
N ALA A 115 -7.12 9.39 -0.09
CA ALA A 115 -8.29 8.93 0.66
C ALA A 115 -9.32 10.05 0.87
N LEU A 116 -8.88 11.28 1.14
CA LEU A 116 -9.76 12.45 1.26
C LEU A 116 -10.43 12.79 -0.07
N LEU A 117 -9.68 12.76 -1.18
CA LEU A 117 -10.23 13.00 -2.52
C LEU A 117 -11.26 11.92 -2.91
N ALA A 118 -10.96 10.65 -2.63
CA ALA A 118 -11.88 9.55 -2.88
C ALA A 118 -13.18 9.66 -2.06
N SER A 119 -13.07 10.13 -0.80
CA SER A 119 -14.22 10.35 0.07
C SER A 119 -15.13 11.49 -0.39
N ARG A 120 -14.55 12.56 -0.97
CA ARG A 120 -15.30 13.68 -1.55
C ARG A 120 -16.08 13.28 -2.79
N ARG A 121 -15.47 12.53 -3.72
CA ARG A 121 -16.11 12.11 -4.98
C ARG A 121 -17.41 11.33 -4.74
N LYS A 122 -17.40 10.43 -3.76
CA LYS A 122 -18.57 9.63 -3.37
C LYS A 122 -19.66 10.43 -2.62
N SER A 123 -19.38 11.67 -2.18
CA SER A 123 -20.36 12.56 -1.55
C SER A 123 -21.09 13.45 -2.55
N GLY A 124 -20.46 13.78 -3.69
CA GLY A 124 -21.05 14.64 -4.72
C GLY A 124 -22.14 13.94 -5.56
N GLU A 125 -22.17 12.61 -5.60
CA GLU A 125 -23.20 11.82 -6.30
C GLU A 125 -24.56 11.83 -5.58
N GLY A 126 -24.67 12.42 -4.38
CA GLY A 126 -25.90 12.47 -3.58
C GLY A 126 -26.73 13.75 -3.70
N THR A 127 -26.31 14.76 -4.45
CA THR A 127 -26.99 16.08 -4.54
C THR A 127 -27.40 16.49 -5.96
N GLY A 128 -27.52 15.53 -6.87
CA GLY A 128 -27.94 15.75 -8.25
C GLY A 128 -29.39 15.36 -8.53
N THR A 129 -30.36 15.92 -7.80
CA THR A 129 -31.76 15.98 -8.25
C THR A 129 -32.44 17.21 -7.68
N ALA A 130 -32.68 18.20 -8.54
CA ALA A 130 -33.90 18.99 -8.59
C ALA A 130 -34.07 19.46 -10.04
#